data_AF-M1UTL6-F1
#
_entry.id   AF-M1UTL6-F1
#
_cell.length_a   1.000
_cell.length_b   1.000
_cell.length_c   1.000
_cell.angle_alpha   90.00
_cell.angle_beta   90.00
_cell.angle_gamma   90.00
#
_symmetry.space_group_name_H-M   'P 1'
#
loop_
_entity.id
_entity.type
_entity.pdbx_description
1 polymer ?
#
loop_
_entity_poly.entity_id
_entity_poly.type
_entity_poly.pdbx_seq_one_letter_code
_entity_poly.pdbx_strand_id
1 'polypeptide(L)'
;MNFPRALLAAAVVAATSCTVLLPLSSAQAATVKVDGDLCFISIGVQDMAAIRAELLQSDPLRLERIKAVIPGIDPELNLISLELRAQALERGTIKIEELSVAGQEAWSDFYLTGRQAGFTQNDLSALIISIAAPEFLAVQLDREFTPKLVGENSVSRVDAAEFVLQLEGYPAGLGVDLANSKYFNYAITTQVKNILAPGVSSFEVLVDGVTQPYDDCAAGRSENPDNPFNTGGGSSFGSS
;
A
#
# COMPACT_ATOMS: atom_id res chain seq x y z
N MET A 1 -64.44 18.64 5.91
CA MET A 1 -63.96 19.88 6.56
C MET A 1 -62.69 19.54 7.33
N ASN A 2 -61.61 20.26 7.02
CA ASN A 2 -60.37 20.46 7.78
C ASN A 2 -59.63 19.26 8.41
N PHE A 3 -58.53 18.85 7.78
CA PHE A 3 -57.33 18.42 8.50
C PHE A 3 -56.24 19.50 8.33
N PRO A 4 -55.68 20.05 9.42
CA PRO A 4 -54.72 21.14 9.35
C PRO A 4 -53.27 20.66 9.15
N ARG A 5 -52.48 21.63 8.71
CA ARG A 5 -51.07 21.64 8.34
C ARG A 5 -50.10 21.30 9.49
N ALA A 6 -49.01 20.67 9.08
CA ALA A 6 -47.61 20.92 9.44
C ALA A 6 -47.19 20.97 10.93
N LEU A 7 -46.24 20.10 11.27
CA LEU A 7 -45.13 20.44 12.16
C LEU A 7 -43.89 19.65 11.72
N LEU A 8 -42.98 20.36 11.05
CA LEU A 8 -41.58 19.99 10.92
C LEU A 8 -40.96 20.02 12.31
N ALA A 9 -40.33 18.92 12.73
CA ALA A 9 -39.39 18.91 13.84
C ALA A 9 -38.04 18.43 13.29
N ALA A 10 -37.18 19.39 12.97
CA ALA A 10 -35.77 19.16 12.69
C ALA A 10 -35.09 18.82 14.02
N ALA A 11 -34.70 17.56 14.20
CA ALA A 11 -33.83 17.15 15.29
C ALA A 11 -32.38 17.44 14.89
N VAL A 12 -31.85 18.57 15.35
CA VAL A 12 -30.41 18.85 15.32
C VAL A 12 -29.76 18.01 16.41
N VAL A 13 -29.18 16.87 16.03
CA VAL A 13 -28.27 16.13 16.91
C VAL A 13 -26.92 16.83 16.83
N ALA A 14 -26.64 17.69 17.80
CA ALA A 14 -25.30 18.20 18.04
C ALA A 14 -24.45 17.04 18.58
N ALA A 15 -23.75 16.36 17.69
CA ALA A 15 -22.68 15.44 18.06
C ALA A 15 -21.47 16.26 18.48
N THR A 16 -21.39 16.59 19.77
CA THR A 16 -20.16 17.06 20.43
C THR A 16 -19.09 15.99 20.24
N SER A 17 -18.24 16.19 19.24
CA SER A 17 -17.06 15.37 19.00
C SER A 17 -16.05 15.72 20.08
N CYS A 18 -16.00 14.91 21.13
CA CYS A 18 -14.89 14.91 22.06
C CYS A 18 -13.69 14.32 21.30
N THR A 19 -12.93 15.18 20.63
CA THR A 19 -11.67 14.80 19.99
C THR A 19 -10.69 14.50 21.12
N VAL A 20 -10.58 13.24 21.50
CA VAL A 20 -9.43 12.78 22.27
C VAL A 20 -8.23 12.94 21.34
N LEU A 21 -7.54 14.08 21.47
CA LEU A 21 -6.19 14.28 20.95
C LEU A 21 -5.29 13.33 21.74
N LEU A 22 -5.27 12.06 21.33
CA LEU A 22 -4.14 11.20 21.66
C LEU A 22 -2.91 11.88 21.04
N PRO A 23 -1.84 12.14 21.81
CA PRO A 23 -0.59 12.56 21.21
C PRO A 23 -0.18 11.43 20.26
N LEU A 24 -0.27 11.68 18.95
CA LEU A 24 0.46 10.91 17.96
C LEU A 24 1.92 11.08 18.36
N SER A 25 2.46 10.09 19.07
CA SER A 25 3.90 9.98 19.30
C SER A 25 4.54 10.13 17.93
N SER A 26 5.26 11.23 17.71
CA SER A 26 5.92 11.51 16.43
C SER A 26 6.71 10.28 16.00
N ALA A 27 6.53 9.84 14.75
CA ALA A 27 7.32 8.74 14.22
C ALA A 27 8.80 9.09 14.36
N GLN A 28 9.52 8.35 15.20
CA GLN A 28 10.97 8.40 15.24
C GLN A 28 11.44 7.59 14.05
N ALA A 29 12.17 8.22 13.13
CA ALA A 29 12.76 7.49 12.02
C ALA A 29 13.71 6.40 12.55
N ALA A 30 13.76 5.30 11.80
CA ALA A 30 14.77 4.28 11.95
C ALA A 30 16.17 4.92 12.02
N THR A 31 16.96 4.50 13.00
CA THR A 31 18.30 5.03 13.23
C THR A 31 19.35 4.04 12.74
N VAL A 32 20.44 4.56 12.19
CA VAL A 32 21.57 3.77 11.70
C VAL A 32 22.85 4.32 12.29
N LYS A 33 23.58 3.47 13.01
CA LYS A 33 24.93 3.76 13.51
C LYS A 33 25.93 2.84 12.83
N VAL A 34 26.94 3.41 12.20
CA VAL A 34 28.01 2.65 11.53
C VAL A 34 29.25 2.59 12.43
N ASP A 35 29.80 1.39 12.61
CA ASP A 35 31.05 1.10 13.33
C ASP A 35 31.93 0.15 12.50
N GLY A 36 32.82 0.73 11.70
CA GLY A 36 33.61 -0.02 10.72
C GLY A 36 32.73 -0.69 9.67
N ASP A 37 32.79 -2.02 9.60
CA ASP A 37 31.99 -2.84 8.68
C ASP A 37 30.66 -3.31 9.27
N LEU A 38 30.37 -2.96 10.52
CA LEU A 38 29.11 -3.28 11.20
C LEU A 38 28.21 -2.05 11.29
N CYS A 39 26.91 -2.29 11.22
CA CYS A 39 25.88 -1.28 11.45
C CYS A 39 24.93 -1.76 12.53
N PHE A 40 24.49 -0.82 13.36
CA PHE A 40 23.43 -1.00 14.34
C PHE A 40 22.23 -0.20 13.86
N ILE A 41 21.16 -0.91 13.50
CA ILE A 41 19.93 -0.35 12.95
C ILE A 41 18.83 -0.51 14.01
N SER A 42 18.21 0.59 14.43
CA SER A 42 17.04 0.56 15.30
C SER A 42 15.80 0.93 14.52
N ILE A 43 14.79 0.06 14.52
CA ILE A 43 13.52 0.27 13.83
C ILE A 43 12.39 0.16 14.84
N GLY A 44 11.57 1.19 14.94
CA GLY A 44 10.42 1.24 15.82
C GLY A 44 9.14 0.70 15.17
N VAL A 45 8.14 0.42 16.01
CA VAL A 45 6.78 0.11 15.54
C VAL A 45 6.18 1.30 14.77
N GLN A 46 6.59 2.52 15.14
CA GLN A 46 6.15 3.76 14.50
C GLN A 46 6.67 3.89 13.06
N ASP A 47 7.88 3.42 12.77
CA ASP A 47 8.43 3.37 11.40
C ASP A 47 7.55 2.49 10.51
N MET A 48 7.27 1.27 10.96
CA MET A 48 6.40 0.33 10.24
C MET A 48 4.99 0.90 10.06
N ALA A 49 4.45 1.57 11.07
CA ALA A 49 3.15 2.24 10.97
C ALA A 49 3.15 3.40 9.94
N ALA A 50 4.26 4.14 9.82
CA ALA A 50 4.39 5.21 8.83
C ALA A 50 4.43 4.65 7.40
N ILE A 51 5.25 3.62 7.15
CA ILE A 51 5.31 2.91 5.86
C ILE A 51 3.93 2.36 5.50
N ARG A 52 3.26 1.72 6.46
CA ARG A 52 1.90 1.19 6.29
C ARG A 52 0.90 2.27 5.90
N ALA A 53 0.95 3.43 6.54
CA ALA A 53 0.05 4.54 6.24
C ALA A 53 0.28 5.09 4.83
N GLU A 54 1.54 5.23 4.42
CA GLU A 54 1.91 5.67 3.08
C GLU A 54 1.51 4.65 2.02
N LEU A 55 1.71 3.35 2.28
CA LEU A 55 1.26 2.28 1.39
C LEU A 55 -0.22 2.42 1.04
N LEU A 56 -1.06 2.56 2.07
CA LEU A 56 -2.51 2.69 1.91
C LEU A 56 -2.93 3.98 1.18
N GLN A 57 -2.03 4.95 1.02
CA GLN A 57 -2.26 6.23 0.35
C GLN A 57 -1.49 6.38 -0.97
N SER A 58 -0.65 5.41 -1.34
CA SER A 58 0.29 5.52 -2.46
C SER A 58 -0.36 5.71 -3.85
N ASP A 59 -1.65 5.35 -4.01
CA ASP A 59 -2.37 5.53 -5.28
C ASP A 59 -3.91 5.62 -5.10
N PRO A 60 -4.42 6.76 -4.58
CA PRO A 60 -5.84 6.90 -4.27
C PRO A 60 -6.73 6.98 -5.52
N LEU A 61 -6.14 7.29 -6.68
CA LEU A 61 -6.87 7.46 -7.94
C LEU A 61 -6.92 6.17 -8.79
N ARG A 62 -6.37 5.04 -8.31
CA ARG A 62 -6.31 3.78 -9.07
C ARG A 62 -7.68 3.33 -9.57
N LEU A 63 -8.65 3.26 -8.67
CA LEU A 63 -10.00 2.82 -8.99
C LEU A 63 -10.65 3.72 -10.05
N GLU A 64 -10.47 5.04 -9.93
CA GLU A 64 -11.01 6.02 -10.87
C GLU A 64 -10.36 5.91 -12.26
N ARG A 65 -9.05 5.63 -12.34
CA ARG A 65 -8.39 5.36 -13.63
C ARG A 65 -8.95 4.11 -14.32
N ILE A 66 -9.29 3.07 -13.55
CA ILE A 66 -9.89 1.84 -14.09
C ILE A 66 -11.32 2.12 -14.58
N LYS A 67 -12.14 2.81 -13.78
CA LYS A 67 -13.49 3.23 -14.19
C LYS A 67 -13.49 4.08 -15.47
N ALA A 68 -12.50 4.95 -15.63
CA ALA A 68 -12.40 5.83 -16.80
C ALA A 68 -12.20 5.06 -18.12
N VAL A 69 -11.62 3.86 -18.09
CA VAL A 69 -11.30 3.08 -19.29
C VAL A 69 -12.31 1.98 -19.61
N ILE A 70 -13.15 1.60 -18.65
CA ILE A 70 -14.28 0.70 -18.85
C ILE A 70 -15.52 1.43 -18.34
N PRO A 71 -16.26 2.17 -19.18
CA PRO A 71 -17.40 2.94 -18.72
C PRO A 71 -18.59 2.04 -18.35
N GLY A 72 -19.34 2.42 -17.32
CA GLY A 72 -20.61 1.78 -16.96
C GLY A 72 -20.50 0.60 -16.00
N ILE A 73 -19.34 0.37 -15.38
CA ILE A 73 -19.08 -0.74 -14.44
C ILE A 73 -18.81 -0.27 -13.00
N ASP A 74 -19.20 0.98 -12.67
CA ASP A 74 -18.91 1.57 -11.36
C ASP A 74 -19.49 0.75 -10.20
N PRO A 75 -20.77 0.29 -10.24
CA PRO A 75 -21.32 -0.55 -9.17
C PRO A 75 -20.53 -1.84 -8.97
N GLU A 76 -20.19 -2.52 -10.06
CA GLU A 76 -19.48 -3.79 -10.08
C GLU A 76 -18.06 -3.62 -9.54
N LEU A 77 -17.33 -2.61 -10.03
CA LEU A 77 -15.99 -2.30 -9.55
C LEU A 77 -15.95 -1.92 -8.09
N ASN A 78 -16.92 -1.14 -7.61
CA ASN A 78 -16.96 -0.76 -6.20
C ASN A 78 -17.18 -2.01 -5.31
N LEU A 79 -18.05 -2.94 -5.73
CA LEU A 79 -18.28 -4.19 -4.99
C LEU A 79 -17.04 -5.08 -5.00
N ILE A 80 -16.48 -5.37 -6.19
CA ILE A 80 -15.25 -6.19 -6.33
C ILE A 80 -14.11 -5.56 -5.53
N SER A 81 -13.92 -4.24 -5.66
CA SER A 81 -12.89 -3.50 -4.91
C SER A 81 -13.05 -3.67 -3.41
N LEU A 82 -14.26 -3.56 -2.88
CA LEU A 82 -14.53 -3.69 -1.45
C LEU A 82 -14.18 -5.10 -0.97
N GLU A 83 -14.64 -6.12 -1.68
CA GLU A 83 -14.39 -7.50 -1.31
C GLU A 83 -12.91 -7.84 -1.38
N LEU A 84 -12.22 -7.55 -2.49
CA LEU A 84 -10.79 -7.89 -2.64
C LEU A 84 -9.92 -7.18 -1.60
N ARG A 85 -10.23 -5.93 -1.25
CA ARG A 85 -9.53 -5.20 -0.18
C ARG A 85 -9.78 -5.84 1.18
N ALA A 86 -11.00 -6.28 1.47
CA ALA A 86 -11.30 -7.04 2.68
C ALA A 86 -10.52 -8.36 2.71
N GLN A 87 -10.47 -9.10 1.60
CA GLN A 87 -9.65 -10.31 1.52
C GLN A 87 -8.17 -10.02 1.80
N ALA A 88 -7.63 -8.96 1.18
CA ALA A 88 -6.25 -8.55 1.36
C ALA A 88 -5.94 -8.21 2.83
N LEU A 89 -6.79 -7.41 3.48
CA LEU A 89 -6.64 -6.99 4.88
C LEU A 89 -6.79 -8.15 5.87
N GLU A 90 -7.79 -9.01 5.70
CA GLU A 90 -8.10 -10.07 6.66
C GLU A 90 -7.18 -11.28 6.48
N ARG A 91 -6.92 -11.67 5.24
CA ARG A 91 -6.30 -12.96 4.90
C ARG A 91 -4.89 -12.80 4.36
N GLY A 92 -4.50 -11.61 3.90
CA GLY A 92 -3.23 -11.41 3.20
C GLY A 92 -3.19 -12.17 1.87
N THR A 93 -4.35 -12.38 1.24
CA THR A 93 -4.50 -13.05 -0.05
C THR A 93 -5.56 -12.34 -0.88
N ILE A 94 -5.43 -12.41 -2.19
CA ILE A 94 -6.41 -11.85 -3.14
C ILE A 94 -6.79 -12.99 -4.09
N LYS A 95 -8.06 -13.37 -4.06
CA LYS A 95 -8.58 -14.49 -4.85
C LYS A 95 -9.94 -14.14 -5.43
N ILE A 96 -9.98 -14.02 -6.75
CA ILE A 96 -11.21 -13.68 -7.49
C ILE A 96 -12.24 -14.80 -7.31
N GLU A 97 -11.81 -16.06 -7.26
CA GLU A 97 -12.65 -17.23 -7.06
C GLU A 97 -13.29 -17.32 -5.66
N GLU A 98 -12.82 -16.52 -4.70
CA GLU A 98 -13.36 -16.46 -3.33
C GLU A 98 -14.23 -15.21 -3.09
N LEU A 99 -14.61 -14.47 -4.16
CA LEU A 99 -15.63 -13.43 -4.07
C LEU A 99 -16.98 -14.04 -3.69
N SER A 100 -17.83 -13.23 -3.04
CA SER A 100 -19.23 -13.56 -2.76
C SER A 100 -20.00 -13.82 -4.06
N VAL A 101 -21.22 -14.38 -3.96
CA VAL A 101 -22.06 -14.60 -5.16
C VAL A 101 -22.27 -13.29 -5.94
N ALA A 102 -22.57 -12.20 -5.24
CA ALA A 102 -22.73 -10.88 -5.86
C ALA A 102 -21.40 -10.36 -6.44
N GLY A 103 -20.27 -10.63 -5.77
CA GLY A 103 -18.94 -10.29 -6.27
C GLY A 103 -18.56 -11.08 -7.52
N GLN A 104 -18.95 -12.36 -7.63
CA GLN A 104 -18.76 -13.18 -8.84
C GLN A 104 -19.61 -12.68 -10.01
N GLU A 105 -20.87 -12.29 -9.75
CA GLU A 105 -21.74 -11.67 -10.75
C GLU A 105 -21.14 -10.35 -11.25
N ALA A 106 -20.73 -9.48 -10.33
CA ALA A 106 -20.04 -8.24 -10.65
C ALA A 106 -18.74 -8.48 -11.44
N TRP A 107 -17.95 -9.49 -11.07
CA TRP A 107 -16.74 -9.87 -11.81
C TRP A 107 -17.08 -10.33 -13.23
N SER A 108 -18.14 -11.11 -13.41
CA SER A 108 -18.61 -11.54 -14.73
C SER A 108 -19.02 -10.35 -15.60
N ASP A 109 -19.76 -9.39 -15.04
CA ASP A 109 -20.23 -8.20 -15.76
C ASP A 109 -19.06 -7.24 -16.10
N PHE A 110 -18.15 -7.03 -15.15
CA PHE A 110 -16.89 -6.32 -15.38
C PHE A 110 -16.09 -7.00 -16.50
N TYR A 111 -15.96 -8.32 -16.44
CA TYR A 111 -15.22 -9.08 -17.44
C TYR A 111 -15.85 -8.93 -18.82
N LEU A 112 -17.16 -9.14 -18.95
CA LEU A 112 -17.87 -9.01 -20.22
C LEU A 112 -17.72 -7.61 -20.81
N THR A 113 -17.93 -6.57 -20.01
CA THR A 113 -17.84 -5.17 -20.44
C THR A 113 -16.41 -4.81 -20.84
N GLY A 114 -15.43 -5.23 -20.05
CA GLY A 114 -14.01 -5.04 -20.35
C GLY A 114 -13.59 -5.72 -21.65
N ARG A 115 -14.08 -6.94 -21.91
CA ARG A 115 -13.83 -7.63 -23.19
C ARG A 115 -14.43 -6.86 -24.38
N GLN A 116 -15.61 -6.26 -24.22
CA GLN A 116 -16.24 -5.42 -25.25
C GLN A 116 -15.45 -4.11 -25.48
N ALA A 117 -14.81 -3.58 -24.43
CA ALA A 117 -13.90 -2.44 -24.51
C ALA A 117 -12.51 -2.79 -25.09
N GLY A 118 -12.27 -4.04 -25.47
CA GLY A 118 -11.04 -4.48 -26.15
C GLY A 118 -9.94 -5.00 -25.23
N PHE A 119 -10.20 -5.14 -23.94
CA PHE A 119 -9.23 -5.72 -23.00
C PHE A 119 -9.17 -7.24 -23.13
N THR A 120 -8.00 -7.82 -22.85
CA THR A 120 -7.82 -9.27 -22.72
C THR A 120 -8.22 -9.76 -21.33
N GLN A 121 -8.26 -11.08 -21.13
CA GLN A 121 -8.47 -11.63 -19.78
C GLN A 121 -7.38 -11.22 -18.79
N ASN A 122 -6.11 -11.25 -19.24
CA ASN A 122 -4.97 -10.92 -18.37
C ASN A 122 -4.98 -9.44 -18.00
N ASP A 123 -5.36 -8.57 -18.93
CA ASP A 123 -5.57 -7.14 -18.68
C ASP A 123 -6.56 -6.93 -17.54
N LEU A 124 -7.73 -7.56 -17.63
CA LEU A 124 -8.83 -7.40 -16.68
C LEU A 124 -8.47 -7.95 -15.29
N SER A 125 -7.80 -9.10 -15.22
CA SER A 125 -7.29 -9.65 -13.96
C SER A 125 -6.23 -8.73 -13.34
N ALA A 126 -5.29 -8.21 -14.13
CA ALA A 126 -4.26 -7.30 -13.64
C ALA A 126 -4.85 -5.99 -13.09
N LEU A 127 -5.81 -5.40 -13.81
CA LEU A 127 -6.51 -4.20 -13.37
C LEU A 127 -7.21 -4.44 -12.03
N ILE A 128 -7.97 -5.52 -11.90
CA ILE A 128 -8.73 -5.81 -10.68
C ILE A 128 -7.85 -6.12 -9.48
N ILE A 129 -6.84 -6.96 -9.61
CA ILE A 129 -5.99 -7.33 -8.48
C ILE A 129 -5.16 -6.14 -8.00
N SER A 130 -4.78 -5.25 -8.91
CA SER A 130 -4.06 -4.03 -8.54
C SER A 130 -4.85 -3.14 -7.57
N ILE A 131 -6.18 -3.21 -7.54
CA ILE A 131 -7.03 -2.37 -6.67
C ILE A 131 -6.78 -2.63 -5.18
N ALA A 132 -6.43 -3.86 -4.83
CA ALA A 132 -6.17 -4.32 -3.46
C ALA A 132 -4.68 -4.48 -3.14
N ALA A 133 -3.80 -4.10 -4.07
CA ALA A 133 -2.35 -4.19 -3.88
C ALA A 133 -1.84 -3.40 -2.65
N PRO A 134 -2.28 -2.14 -2.40
CA PRO A 134 -1.83 -1.39 -1.23
C PRO A 134 -2.15 -2.09 0.09
N GLU A 135 -3.38 -2.60 0.22
CA GLU A 135 -3.84 -3.34 1.39
C GLU A 135 -3.10 -4.67 1.55
N PHE A 136 -2.87 -5.39 0.44
CA PHE A 136 -2.09 -6.62 0.46
C PHE A 136 -0.66 -6.36 0.93
N LEU A 137 -0.01 -5.32 0.39
CA LEU A 137 1.35 -4.95 0.77
C LEU A 137 1.44 -4.50 2.23
N ALA A 138 0.46 -3.75 2.71
CA ALA A 138 0.37 -3.38 4.12
C ALA A 138 0.31 -4.61 5.04
N VAL A 139 -0.45 -5.64 4.65
CA VAL A 139 -0.49 -6.90 5.41
C VAL A 139 0.82 -7.69 5.30
N GLN A 140 1.48 -7.68 4.14
CA GLN A 140 2.80 -8.28 3.99
C GLN A 140 3.86 -7.58 4.85
N LEU A 141 3.85 -6.24 4.90
CA LEU A 141 4.66 -5.44 5.83
C LEU A 141 4.47 -5.95 7.27
N ASP A 142 3.22 -5.99 7.73
CA ASP A 142 2.86 -6.38 9.09
C ASP A 142 3.23 -7.85 9.43
N ARG A 143 3.16 -8.77 8.45
CA ARG A 143 3.41 -10.21 8.68
C ARG A 143 4.86 -10.63 8.48
N GLU A 144 5.53 -10.09 7.47
CA GLU A 144 6.84 -10.57 7.03
C GLU A 144 7.98 -9.68 7.49
N PHE A 145 7.75 -8.38 7.66
CA PHE A 145 8.80 -7.40 7.92
C PHE A 145 8.77 -6.90 9.36
N THR A 146 7.63 -6.38 9.81
CA THR A 146 7.46 -5.85 11.17
C THR A 146 8.01 -6.76 12.27
N PRO A 147 7.66 -8.07 12.35
CA PRO A 147 8.16 -8.94 13.42
C PRO A 147 9.65 -9.29 13.30
N LYS A 148 10.27 -9.13 12.12
CA LYS A 148 11.68 -9.46 11.88
C LYS A 148 12.59 -8.25 12.04
N LEU A 149 12.07 -7.05 11.75
CA LEU A 149 12.86 -5.84 11.64
C LEU A 149 12.71 -4.89 12.83
N VAL A 150 11.56 -4.87 13.50
CA VAL A 150 11.36 -4.01 14.68
C VAL A 150 12.29 -4.44 15.80
N GLY A 151 13.00 -3.47 16.37
CA GLY A 151 14.00 -3.66 17.42
C GLY A 151 15.38 -3.18 16.98
N GLU A 152 16.40 -3.67 17.68
CA GLU A 152 17.80 -3.39 17.36
C GLU A 152 18.39 -4.55 16.55
N ASN A 153 18.92 -4.22 15.38
CA ASN A 153 19.54 -5.15 14.45
C ASN A 153 21.01 -4.80 14.27
N SER A 154 21.87 -5.82 14.31
CA SER A 154 23.29 -5.69 13.95
C SER A 154 23.52 -6.42 12.64
N VAL A 155 24.05 -5.72 11.64
CA VAL A 155 24.26 -6.27 10.29
C VAL A 155 25.58 -5.77 9.72
N SER A 156 26.26 -6.59 8.91
CA SER A 156 27.44 -6.12 8.18
C SER A 156 27.02 -5.25 6.99
N ARG A 157 27.90 -4.38 6.52
CA ARG A 157 27.64 -3.56 5.32
C ARG A 157 27.36 -4.40 4.07
N VAL A 158 27.99 -5.57 3.97
CA VAL A 158 27.77 -6.51 2.86
C VAL A 158 26.39 -7.13 2.94
N ASP A 159 26.02 -7.65 4.11
CA ASP A 159 24.70 -8.27 4.31
C ASP A 159 23.57 -7.24 4.16
N ALA A 160 23.80 -5.98 4.54
CA ALA A 160 22.85 -4.90 4.31
C ALA A 160 22.62 -4.64 2.82
N ALA A 161 23.69 -4.63 2.00
CA ALA A 161 23.56 -4.50 0.55
C ALA A 161 22.85 -5.72 -0.07
N GLU A 162 23.09 -6.93 0.44
CA GLU A 162 22.37 -8.12 -0.01
C GLU A 162 20.88 -8.08 0.35
N PHE A 163 20.53 -7.58 1.53
CA PHE A 163 19.13 -7.42 1.94
C PHE A 163 18.35 -6.48 1.02
N VAL A 164 18.96 -5.34 0.64
CA VAL A 164 18.39 -4.39 -0.33
C VAL A 164 18.09 -5.10 -1.65
N LEU A 165 19.09 -5.80 -2.21
CA LEU A 165 18.95 -6.55 -3.48
C LEU A 165 17.86 -7.63 -3.42
N GLN A 166 17.70 -8.30 -2.27
CA GLN A 166 16.64 -9.30 -2.10
C GLN A 166 15.24 -8.67 -2.12
N LEU A 167 15.10 -7.43 -1.66
CA LEU A 167 13.81 -6.75 -1.57
C LEU A 167 13.39 -6.03 -2.85
N GLU A 168 14.32 -5.61 -3.70
CA GLU A 168 13.99 -5.07 -5.04
C GLU A 168 13.18 -6.06 -5.90
N GLY A 169 13.27 -7.37 -5.62
CA GLY A 169 12.48 -8.41 -6.27
C GLY A 169 11.12 -8.72 -5.62
N TYR A 170 10.76 -8.03 -4.53
CA TYR A 170 9.52 -8.23 -3.78
C TYR A 170 8.46 -7.20 -4.18
N PRO A 171 7.16 -7.54 -4.21
CA PRO A 171 6.50 -8.81 -3.91
C PRO A 171 6.23 -9.67 -5.15
N ALA A 172 6.46 -10.97 -5.02
CA ALA A 172 6.06 -11.94 -6.05
C ALA A 172 4.54 -12.23 -6.08
N GLY A 173 3.79 -11.81 -5.04
CA GLY A 173 2.42 -12.29 -4.77
C GLY A 173 1.29 -11.63 -5.57
N LEU A 174 1.50 -10.46 -6.16
CA LEU A 174 0.47 -9.76 -6.95
C LEU A 174 0.49 -10.16 -8.43
N GLY A 175 1.52 -10.90 -8.86
CA GLY A 175 1.67 -11.39 -10.23
C GLY A 175 1.94 -10.30 -11.28
N VAL A 176 1.79 -9.01 -10.96
CA VAL A 176 1.99 -7.89 -11.88
C VAL A 176 3.47 -7.53 -11.97
N ASP A 177 4.03 -7.61 -13.17
CA ASP A 177 5.38 -7.18 -13.51
C ASP A 177 5.29 -6.12 -14.62
N LEU A 178 5.29 -4.85 -14.21
CA LEU A 178 5.11 -3.72 -15.13
C LEU A 178 6.35 -3.46 -16.00
N ALA A 179 7.54 -3.83 -15.52
CA ALA A 179 8.78 -3.71 -16.29
C ALA A 179 8.68 -4.59 -17.55
N ASN A 180 8.27 -5.85 -17.39
CA ASN A 180 8.13 -6.81 -18.49
C ASN A 180 6.74 -6.85 -19.13
N SER A 181 5.80 -6.00 -18.67
CA SER A 181 4.41 -5.97 -19.14
C SER A 181 3.69 -7.32 -18.99
N LYS A 182 3.75 -7.90 -17.78
CA LYS A 182 3.18 -9.22 -17.48
C LYS A 182 2.26 -9.23 -16.26
N TYR A 183 1.35 -10.20 -16.24
CA TYR A 183 0.56 -10.66 -15.10
C TYR A 183 0.65 -12.19 -15.00
N PHE A 184 1.22 -12.74 -13.92
CA PHE A 184 1.57 -14.16 -13.75
C PHE A 184 2.17 -14.82 -15.00
N ASN A 185 3.18 -14.16 -15.59
CA ASN A 185 3.88 -14.52 -16.83
C ASN A 185 3.12 -14.31 -18.15
N TYR A 186 1.85 -13.94 -18.10
CA TYR A 186 1.07 -13.62 -19.28
C TYR A 186 1.19 -12.16 -19.66
N ALA A 187 1.27 -11.86 -20.95
CA ALA A 187 1.38 -10.48 -21.41
C ALA A 187 0.12 -9.67 -21.07
N ILE A 188 0.34 -8.43 -20.64
CA ILE A 188 -0.67 -7.36 -20.56
C ILE A 188 -0.41 -6.33 -21.65
N THR A 189 -1.45 -5.64 -22.06
CA THR A 189 -1.36 -4.59 -23.08
C THR A 189 -0.64 -3.35 -22.56
N THR A 190 -0.07 -2.56 -23.49
CA THR A 190 0.52 -1.25 -23.17
C THR A 190 -0.49 -0.32 -22.50
N GLN A 191 -1.77 -0.41 -22.87
CA GLN A 191 -2.84 0.36 -22.24
C GLN A 191 -2.95 0.04 -20.74
N VAL A 192 -3.02 -1.24 -20.37
CA VAL A 192 -3.06 -1.65 -18.95
C VAL A 192 -1.77 -1.26 -18.23
N LYS A 193 -0.60 -1.46 -18.84
CA LYS A 193 0.65 -0.99 -18.27
C LYS A 193 0.59 0.49 -17.90
N ASN A 194 0.08 1.34 -18.80
CA ASN A 194 0.00 2.78 -18.56
C ASN A 194 -1.03 3.14 -17.47
N ILE A 195 -2.14 2.40 -17.36
CA ILE A 195 -3.14 2.59 -16.30
C ILE A 195 -2.54 2.25 -14.92
N LEU A 196 -1.75 1.18 -14.86
CA LEU A 196 -1.15 0.64 -13.64
C LEU A 196 0.18 1.31 -13.25
N ALA A 197 0.88 1.95 -14.19
CA ALA A 197 2.18 2.57 -13.94
C ALA A 197 2.21 3.55 -12.76
N PRO A 198 1.20 4.44 -12.55
CA PRO A 198 1.18 5.29 -11.36
C PRO A 198 1.07 4.51 -10.05
N GLY A 199 0.64 3.25 -10.10
CA GLY A 199 0.52 2.38 -8.95
C GLY A 199 1.80 1.63 -8.56
N VAL A 200 2.88 1.81 -9.32
CA VAL A 200 4.22 1.35 -8.95
C VAL A 200 4.65 1.95 -7.60
N SER A 201 4.17 3.15 -7.28
CA SER A 201 4.40 3.84 -6.01
C SER A 201 4.12 2.97 -4.79
N SER A 202 3.11 2.10 -4.82
CA SER A 202 2.82 1.21 -3.68
C SER A 202 3.97 0.23 -3.40
N PHE A 203 4.65 -0.22 -4.45
CA PHE A 203 5.78 -1.15 -4.32
C PHE A 203 7.04 -0.41 -3.89
N GLU A 204 7.30 0.74 -4.51
CA GLU A 204 8.41 1.63 -4.15
C GLU A 204 8.32 2.02 -2.68
N VAL A 205 7.15 2.44 -2.19
CA VAL A 205 6.96 2.77 -0.76
C VAL A 205 7.31 1.61 0.17
N LEU A 206 6.94 0.37 -0.18
CA LEU A 206 7.29 -0.79 0.64
C LEU A 206 8.80 -1.03 0.62
N VAL A 207 9.38 -1.08 -0.58
CA VAL A 207 10.80 -1.37 -0.77
C VAL A 207 11.62 -0.28 -0.09
N ASP A 208 11.45 0.97 -0.50
CA ASP A 208 12.20 2.12 0.03
C ASP A 208 12.01 2.25 1.55
N GLY A 209 10.77 2.13 2.03
CA GLY A 209 10.48 2.22 3.46
C GLY A 209 11.21 1.16 4.29
N VAL A 210 11.34 -0.06 3.77
CA VAL A 210 12.00 -1.17 4.46
C VAL A 210 13.53 -1.14 4.27
N THR A 211 14.02 -0.80 3.07
CA THR A 211 15.44 -0.90 2.72
C THR A 211 16.24 0.32 3.11
N GLN A 212 15.63 1.51 3.25
CA GLN A 212 16.35 2.75 3.50
C GLN A 212 17.41 2.67 4.63
N PRO A 213 17.13 2.08 5.81
CA PRO A 213 18.14 1.96 6.87
C PRO A 213 19.31 1.03 6.49
N TYR A 214 19.04 0.02 5.66
CA TYR A 214 20.04 -0.93 5.17
C TYR A 214 20.87 -0.32 4.03
N ASP A 215 20.26 0.49 3.16
CA ASP A 215 20.96 1.28 2.16
C ASP A 215 21.94 2.27 2.80
N ASP A 216 21.52 2.93 3.89
CA ASP A 216 22.37 3.83 4.65
C ASP A 216 23.55 3.07 5.29
N CYS A 217 23.28 1.89 5.87
CA CYS A 217 24.34 1.01 6.37
C CYS A 217 25.33 0.61 5.27
N ALA A 218 24.85 0.08 4.14
CA ALA A 218 25.67 -0.35 3.02
C ALA A 218 26.55 0.80 2.51
N ALA A 219 26.00 2.01 2.42
CA ALA A 219 26.71 3.23 2.04
C ALA A 219 27.67 3.77 3.12
N GLY A 220 27.59 3.30 4.36
CA GLY A 220 28.37 3.80 5.49
C GLY A 220 27.87 5.16 6.03
N ARG A 221 26.58 5.49 5.81
CA ARG A 221 25.94 6.69 6.34
C ARG A 221 25.34 6.39 7.71
N SER A 222 25.72 7.19 8.72
CA SER A 222 25.05 7.19 10.02
C SER A 222 24.00 8.30 10.02
N GLU A 223 22.77 7.97 10.42
CA GLU A 223 21.57 8.83 10.40
C GLU A 223 21.28 9.52 9.04
N ASN A 224 20.14 9.21 8.44
CA ASN A 224 19.72 9.88 7.20
C ASN A 224 18.77 11.06 7.50
N PRO A 225 19.23 12.32 7.35
CA PRO A 225 18.37 13.50 7.50
C PRO A 225 17.34 13.63 6.36
N ASP A 226 17.54 12.93 5.24
CA ASP A 226 16.66 12.96 4.07
C ASP A 226 15.70 11.76 4.00
N ASN A 227 15.64 10.92 5.05
CA ASN A 227 14.67 9.84 5.11
C ASN A 227 13.25 10.45 5.12
N PRO A 228 12.37 10.16 4.14
CA PRO A 228 11.01 10.73 4.08
C PRO A 228 10.13 10.32 5.27
N PHE A 229 10.52 9.26 5.98
CA PHE A 229 9.89 8.80 7.23
C PHE A 229 10.50 9.46 8.49
N ASN A 230 11.50 10.33 8.33
CA ASN A 230 12.11 11.10 9.42
C ASN A 230 11.30 12.34 9.75
N THR A 231 10.28 12.16 10.59
CA THR A 231 9.51 13.28 11.16
C THR A 231 10.11 13.82 12.47
N GLY A 232 11.29 13.33 12.87
CA GLY A 232 12.00 13.72 14.08
C GLY A 232 12.88 14.95 13.86
N GLY A 233 12.46 16.09 14.39
CA GLY A 233 13.25 17.32 14.40
C GLY A 233 14.66 17.08 14.91
N GLY A 234 15.65 17.52 14.13
CA GLY A 234 17.06 17.41 14.47
C GLY A 234 17.36 18.05 15.82
N SER A 235 17.62 17.22 16.82
CA SER A 235 18.40 17.62 17.98
C SER A 235 19.86 17.46 17.64
N SER A 236 20.45 18.56 17.18
CA SER A 236 21.90 18.83 17.19
C SER A 236 22.52 18.28 18.48
N PHE A 237 23.29 17.19 18.38
CA PHE A 237 24.23 16.83 19.43
C PHE A 237 25.34 17.88 19.46
N GLY A 238 25.13 18.89 20.32
CA GLY A 238 26.18 19.83 20.70
C GLY A 238 27.33 19.06 21.33
N SER A 239 28.49 19.14 20.69
CA SER A 239 29.75 18.72 21.27
C SER A 239 30.01 19.50 22.55
N SER A 240 30.38 18.82 23.63
CA SER A 240 31.05 19.37 24.81
C SER A 240 32.24 18.49 25.14
#